data_AF-A0A367ILH9-F1
#
_entry.id   AF-A0A367ILH9-F1
#
_cell.length_a   1.000
_cell.length_b   1.000
_cell.length_c   1.000
_cell.angle_alpha   90.00
_cell.angle_beta   90.00
_cell.angle_gamma   90.00
#
_symmetry.space_group_name_H-M   'P 1'
#
loop_
_entity.id
_entity.type
_entity.pdbx_description
1 polymer ?
#
loop_
_entity_poly.entity_id
_entity_poly.type
_entity_poly.pdbx_seq_one_letter_code
_entity_poly.pdbx_strand_id
1 'polypeptide(L)'
;VIVTSWLFPDGKFSLDRLKQLCERIGKDKLVVDVSCRRKDDKWIVAMNKWQTMTDMEVNKESLDLLSQYCSEFLIHAADVEGLCRGIDQELVSSLGKWVTIPTTYAGGGRCLEDLALVEKLSN
;
A
#
# COMPACT_ATOMS: atom_id res chain seq x y z
N VAL A 1 -11.78 9.82 1.65
CA VAL A 1 -11.88 8.72 2.63
C VAL A 1 -10.68 7.81 2.43
N ILE A 2 -9.97 7.46 3.50
CA ILE A 2 -8.90 6.46 3.46
C ILE A 2 -9.48 5.17 4.05
N VAL A 3 -9.55 4.10 3.24
CA VAL A 3 -10.05 2.80 3.68
C VAL A 3 -8.89 1.86 3.97
N THR A 4 -8.99 1.13 5.08
CA THR A 4 -7.96 0.23 5.60
C THR A 4 -8.51 -1.20 5.73
N SER A 5 -8.57 -1.75 6.95
CA SER A 5 -8.94 -3.14 7.26
C SER A 5 -10.36 -3.55 6.86
N TRP A 6 -11.26 -2.58 6.58
CA TRP A 6 -12.61 -2.89 6.13
C TRP A 6 -12.66 -3.65 4.80
N LEU A 7 -11.64 -3.52 3.96
CA LEU A 7 -11.50 -4.30 2.72
C LEU A 7 -11.14 -5.78 2.94
N PHE A 8 -10.80 -6.18 4.17
CA PHE A 8 -10.27 -7.50 4.49
C PHE A 8 -11.11 -8.23 5.56
N PRO A 9 -12.40 -8.55 5.30
CA PRO A 9 -13.17 -9.40 6.21
C PRO A 9 -12.44 -10.73 6.43
N ASP A 10 -12.25 -11.11 7.70
CA ASP A 10 -11.58 -12.35 8.10
C ASP A 10 -10.17 -12.53 7.47
N GLY A 11 -9.49 -11.43 7.17
CA GLY A 11 -8.16 -11.47 6.55
C GLY A 11 -8.16 -11.77 5.06
N LYS A 12 -9.32 -11.70 4.39
CA LYS A 12 -9.44 -11.97 2.96
C LYS A 12 -9.87 -10.73 2.19
N PHE A 13 -9.17 -10.43 1.10
CA PHE A 13 -9.54 -9.26 0.28
C PHE A 13 -10.95 -9.40 -0.31
N SER A 14 -11.76 -8.34 -0.17
CA SER A 14 -13.12 -8.28 -0.71
C SER A 14 -13.25 -7.18 -1.76
N LEU A 15 -13.23 -7.60 -3.03
CA LEU A 15 -13.48 -6.71 -4.17
C LEU A 15 -14.87 -6.08 -4.11
N ASP A 16 -15.89 -6.82 -3.65
CA ASP A 16 -17.26 -6.32 -3.55
C ASP A 16 -17.37 -5.16 -2.57
N ARG A 17 -16.64 -5.21 -1.45
CA ARG A 17 -16.55 -4.09 -0.51
C ARG A 17 -15.93 -2.86 -1.15
N LEU A 18 -14.82 -3.04 -1.88
CA LEU A 18 -14.16 -1.94 -2.59
C LEU A 18 -15.08 -1.28 -3.62
N LYS A 19 -15.77 -2.10 -4.43
CA LYS A 19 -16.77 -1.62 -5.41
C LYS A 19 -17.88 -0.82 -4.74
N GLN A 20 -18.46 -1.34 -3.66
CA GLN A 20 -19.52 -0.65 -2.92
C GLN A 20 -19.06 0.70 -2.36
N LEU A 21 -17.82 0.82 -1.87
CA LEU A 21 -17.28 2.11 -1.44
C LEU A 21 -17.09 3.06 -2.61
N CYS A 22 -16.49 2.57 -3.70
CA CYS A 22 -16.26 3.38 -4.90
C CYS A 22 -17.58 3.91 -5.49
N GLU A 23 -18.62 3.07 -5.56
CA GLU A 23 -19.96 3.47 -6.04
C GLU A 23 -20.62 4.53 -5.15
N ARG A 24 -20.43 4.45 -3.82
CA ARG A 24 -21.06 5.37 -2.87
C ARG A 24 -20.30 6.70 -2.73
N ILE A 25 -18.97 6.66 -2.77
CA ILE A 25 -18.11 7.79 -2.43
C ILE A 25 -17.58 8.49 -3.69
N GLY A 26 -17.38 7.73 -4.77
CA GLY A 26 -16.65 8.15 -5.95
C GLY A 26 -15.17 7.76 -5.87
N LYS A 27 -14.61 7.31 -7.00
CA LYS A 27 -13.21 6.92 -7.15
C LYS A 27 -12.25 8.04 -6.75
N ASP A 28 -12.57 9.28 -7.14
CA ASP A 28 -11.81 10.52 -6.93
C ASP A 28 -11.66 10.91 -5.45
N LYS A 29 -12.45 10.30 -4.57
CA LYS A 29 -12.47 10.59 -3.12
C LYS A 29 -12.08 9.39 -2.28
N LEU A 30 -11.65 8.29 -2.90
CA LEU A 30 -11.27 7.06 -2.23
C LEU A 30 -9.76 6.84 -2.33
N VAL A 31 -9.12 6.71 -1.17
CA VAL A 31 -7.73 6.31 -1.01
C VAL A 31 -7.71 4.94 -0.36
N VAL A 32 -6.93 4.01 -0.89
CA VAL A 32 -6.75 2.69 -0.30
C VAL A 32 -5.43 2.64 0.44
N ASP A 33 -5.49 2.40 1.75
CA ASP A 33 -4.32 2.12 2.58
C ASP A 33 -3.93 0.66 2.41
N VAL A 34 -2.76 0.45 1.79
CA VAL A 34 -2.15 -0.86 1.58
C VAL A 34 -0.99 -0.99 2.55
N SER A 35 -1.40 -1.48 3.69
CA SER A 35 -0.60 -1.89 4.82
C SER A 35 0.16 -3.19 4.48
N CYS A 36 1.49 -3.15 4.29
CA CYS A 36 2.28 -4.28 3.78
C CYS A 36 3.45 -4.68 4.68
N ARG A 37 3.77 -5.98 4.66
CA ARG A 37 4.93 -6.59 5.33
C ARG A 37 5.68 -7.52 4.40
N ARG A 38 7.00 -7.55 4.53
CA ARG A 38 7.87 -8.45 3.78
C ARG A 38 7.76 -9.86 4.35
N LYS A 39 7.51 -10.81 3.46
CA LYS A 39 7.54 -12.25 3.72
C LYS A 39 8.32 -12.89 2.60
N ASP A 40 9.53 -13.34 2.92
CA ASP A 40 10.51 -13.83 1.96
C ASP A 40 10.79 -12.74 0.89
N ASP A 41 10.70 -13.08 -0.40
CA ASP A 41 10.93 -12.16 -1.52
C ASP A 41 9.67 -11.39 -1.96
N LYS A 42 8.64 -11.34 -1.11
CA LYS A 42 7.32 -10.78 -1.44
C LYS A 42 6.82 -9.83 -0.35
N TRP A 43 5.92 -8.92 -0.72
CA TRP A 43 5.17 -8.11 0.22
C TRP A 43 3.73 -8.62 0.29
N ILE A 44 3.25 -8.84 1.49
CA ILE A 44 1.89 -9.32 1.74
C ILE A 44 1.16 -8.26 2.55
N VAL A 45 -0.11 -8.03 2.24
CA VAL A 45 -0.94 -7.11 3.00
C VAL A 45 -1.13 -7.64 4.42
N ALA A 46 -0.98 -6.76 5.40
CA ALA A 46 -1.12 -7.07 6.81
C ALA A 46 -2.17 -6.15 7.43
N MET A 47 -2.94 -6.69 8.36
CA MET A 47 -4.01 -5.98 9.07
C MET A 47 -3.92 -6.23 10.58
N ASN A 48 -4.85 -5.64 11.35
CA ASN A 48 -4.91 -5.77 12.81
C ASN A 48 -3.59 -5.38 13.49
N LYS A 49 -3.12 -4.14 13.28
CA LYS A 49 -1.82 -3.67 13.78
C LYS A 49 -0.67 -4.61 13.37
N TRP A 50 -0.66 -5.04 12.11
CA TRP A 50 0.44 -5.84 11.53
C TRP A 50 0.54 -7.28 12.05
N GLN A 51 -0.43 -7.73 12.84
CA GLN A 51 -0.45 -9.07 13.46
C GLN A 51 -1.05 -10.15 12.57
N THR A 52 -1.90 -9.78 11.61
CA THR A 52 -2.59 -10.74 10.72
C THR A 52 -2.15 -10.49 9.28
N MET A 53 -1.47 -11.46 8.68
CA MET A 53 -1.19 -11.47 7.24
C MET A 53 -2.46 -11.89 6.48
N THR A 54 -2.81 -11.18 5.43
CA THR A 54 -3.96 -11.50 4.59
C THR A 54 -3.56 -12.46 3.46
N ASP A 55 -4.52 -12.83 2.62
CA ASP A 55 -4.30 -13.60 1.40
C ASP A 55 -3.84 -12.76 0.19
N MET A 56 -3.68 -11.45 0.37
CA MET A 56 -3.37 -10.52 -0.72
C MET A 56 -1.89 -10.16 -0.75
N GLU A 57 -1.24 -10.49 -1.86
CA GLU A 57 0.11 -10.02 -2.18
C GLU A 57 0.07 -8.57 -2.72
N VAL A 58 1.07 -7.76 -2.37
CA VAL A 58 1.30 -6.44 -2.96
C VAL A 58 2.22 -6.62 -4.15
N ASN A 59 1.64 -6.54 -5.35
CA ASN A 59 2.34 -6.65 -6.62
C ASN A 59 1.59 -5.83 -7.69
N LYS A 60 2.09 -5.86 -8.92
CA LYS A 60 1.48 -5.11 -10.03
C LYS A 60 0.00 -5.47 -10.24
N GLU A 61 -0.35 -6.76 -10.22
CA GLU A 61 -1.69 -7.23 -10.54
C GLU A 61 -2.70 -6.77 -9.48
N SER A 62 -2.32 -6.87 -8.21
CA SER A 62 -3.19 -6.45 -7.11
C SER A 62 -3.36 -4.93 -7.06
N LEU A 63 -2.30 -4.15 -7.33
CA LEU A 63 -2.36 -2.69 -7.42
C LEU A 63 -3.15 -2.22 -8.65
N ASP A 64 -3.01 -2.87 -9.81
CA ASP A 64 -3.81 -2.57 -11.01
C ASP A 64 -5.30 -2.87 -10.80
N LEU A 65 -5.65 -3.88 -10.01
CA LEU A 65 -7.03 -4.15 -9.63
C LEU A 65 -7.58 -3.04 -8.72
N LEU A 66 -6.83 -2.65 -7.68
CA LEU A 66 -7.27 -1.63 -6.73
C LEU A 66 -7.38 -0.24 -7.39
N SER A 67 -6.46 0.11 -8.31
CA SER A 67 -6.40 1.42 -8.95
C SER A 67 -7.61 1.72 -9.84
N GLN A 68 -8.39 0.69 -10.21
CA GLN A 68 -9.65 0.87 -10.91
C GLN A 68 -10.70 1.56 -10.02
N TYR A 69 -10.61 1.42 -8.70
CA TYR A 69 -11.64 1.83 -7.74
C TYR A 69 -11.21 2.92 -6.76
N CYS A 70 -9.94 3.35 -6.78
CA CYS A 70 -9.43 4.44 -5.94
C CYS A 70 -8.60 5.44 -6.76
N SER A 71 -8.44 6.65 -6.25
CA SER A 71 -7.66 7.71 -6.89
C SER A 71 -6.22 7.79 -6.41
N GLU A 72 -5.92 7.21 -5.24
CA GLU A 72 -4.60 7.25 -4.64
C GLU A 72 -4.36 6.00 -3.77
N PHE A 73 -3.10 5.59 -3.68
CA PHE A 73 -2.62 4.61 -2.71
C PHE A 73 -1.91 5.27 -1.55
N LEU A 74 -2.12 4.74 -0.35
CA LEU A 74 -1.28 4.99 0.81
C LEU A 74 -0.58 3.68 1.17
N ILE A 75 0.70 3.52 0.78
CA ILE A 75 1.47 2.31 1.05
C ILE A 75 2.20 2.45 2.37
N HIS A 76 1.83 1.61 3.34
CA HIS A 76 2.46 1.57 4.65
C HIS A 76 3.41 0.38 4.77
N ALA A 77 4.71 0.66 4.93
CA ALA A 77 5.73 -0.39 5.09
C ALA A 77 5.96 -0.68 6.59
N ALA A 78 5.18 -1.62 7.13
CA ALA A 78 5.10 -1.85 8.57
C ALA A 78 6.39 -2.37 9.21
N ASP A 79 7.26 -3.05 8.45
CA ASP A 79 8.52 -3.58 8.99
C ASP A 79 9.55 -2.48 9.28
N VAL A 80 9.37 -1.28 8.72
CA VAL A 80 10.26 -0.12 8.93
C VAL A 80 9.55 1.06 9.61
N GLU A 81 8.23 0.97 9.83
CA GLU A 81 7.42 2.01 10.44
C GLU A 81 7.88 2.32 11.88
N GLY A 82 8.12 3.61 12.17
CA GLY A 82 8.53 4.08 13.50
C GLY A 82 9.96 3.68 13.92
N LEU A 83 10.69 2.93 13.10
CA LEU A 83 12.07 2.51 13.42
C LEU A 83 13.12 3.54 13.04
N CYS A 84 12.81 4.48 12.13
CA CYS A 84 13.73 5.49 11.59
C CYS A 84 15.05 4.87 11.06
N ARG A 85 14.97 3.67 10.48
CA ARG A 85 16.14 2.92 9.96
C ARG A 85 16.35 3.09 8.45
N GLY A 86 15.56 3.93 7.80
CA GLY A 86 15.54 4.12 6.35
C GLY A 86 14.35 3.42 5.73
N ILE A 87 14.03 3.83 4.51
CA ILE A 87 12.92 3.30 3.70
C ILE A 87 13.21 1.86 3.23
N ASP A 88 12.13 1.14 2.90
CA ASP A 88 12.24 -0.11 2.13
C ASP A 88 12.48 0.23 0.64
N GLN A 89 13.76 0.29 0.26
CA GLN A 89 14.18 0.67 -1.10
C GLN A 89 13.69 -0.31 -2.17
N GLU A 90 13.62 -1.60 -1.87
CA GLU A 90 13.16 -2.63 -2.80
C GLU A 90 11.66 -2.46 -3.08
N LEU A 91 10.89 -2.19 -2.03
CA LEU A 91 9.47 -1.88 -2.18
C LEU A 91 9.27 -0.60 -2.97
N VAL A 92 9.97 0.49 -2.64
CA VAL A 92 9.84 1.76 -3.37
C VAL A 92 10.21 1.60 -4.85
N SER A 93 11.29 0.88 -5.15
CA SER A 93 11.69 0.57 -6.53
C SER A 93 10.65 -0.27 -7.28
N SER A 94 9.98 -1.16 -6.56
CA SER A 94 8.92 -2.00 -7.13
C SER A 94 7.65 -1.20 -7.36
N LEU A 95 7.26 -0.35 -6.42
CA LEU A 95 6.12 0.56 -6.54
C LEU A 95 6.29 1.49 -7.74
N GLY A 96 7.48 2.07 -7.95
CA GLY A 96 7.78 2.90 -9.13
C GLY A 96 7.63 2.19 -10.48
N LYS A 97 7.51 0.86 -10.50
CA LYS A 97 7.21 0.05 -11.69
C LYS A 97 5.76 -0.42 -11.76
N TRP A 98 5.10 -0.54 -10.61
CA TRP A 98 3.80 -1.20 -10.49
C TRP A 98 2.63 -0.22 -10.43
N VAL A 99 2.79 0.93 -9.77
CA VAL A 99 1.69 1.87 -9.57
C VAL A 99 1.45 2.73 -10.80
N THR A 100 0.18 3.01 -11.07
CA THR A 100 -0.28 3.80 -12.22
C THR A 100 -1.08 5.03 -11.80
N ILE A 101 -1.28 5.22 -10.50
CA ILE A 101 -2.00 6.34 -9.88
C ILE A 101 -1.12 6.95 -8.77
N PRO A 102 -1.41 8.19 -8.33
CA PRO A 102 -0.71 8.81 -7.21
C PRO A 102 -0.57 7.85 -6.02
N THR A 103 0.62 7.83 -5.44
CA THR A 103 0.97 6.89 -4.38
C THR A 103 1.80 7.60 -3.32
N THR A 104 1.29 7.61 -2.10
CA THR A 104 1.99 8.08 -0.92
C THR A 104 2.64 6.89 -0.22
N TYR A 105 3.96 6.92 -0.06
CA TYR A 105 4.71 5.93 0.72
C TYR A 105 4.93 6.43 2.15
N ALA A 106 4.57 5.63 3.15
CA ALA A 106 4.88 5.91 4.55
C ALA A 106 5.57 4.71 5.22
N GLY A 107 6.81 4.92 5.64
CA GLY A 107 7.58 3.92 6.39
C GLY A 107 9.07 4.26 6.43
N GLY A 108 9.70 4.13 7.59
CA GLY A 108 11.17 4.11 7.71
C GLY A 108 11.92 5.41 7.46
N GLY A 109 11.30 6.45 6.88
CA GLY A 109 11.94 7.73 6.59
C GLY A 109 12.62 8.33 7.84
N ARG A 110 13.91 8.62 7.73
CA ARG A 110 14.76 9.05 8.85
C ARG A 110 15.41 10.41 8.63
N CYS A 111 15.64 10.81 7.39
CA CYS A 111 16.37 12.02 7.03
C CYS A 111 15.93 12.56 5.66
N LEU A 112 16.35 13.79 5.32
CA LEU A 112 15.98 14.44 4.06
C LEU A 112 16.50 13.68 2.84
N GLU A 113 17.63 12.98 2.99
CA GLU A 113 18.21 12.15 1.93
C GLU A 113 17.29 11.00 1.53
N ASP A 114 16.40 10.53 2.40
CA ASP A 114 15.41 9.52 2.04
C ASP A 114 14.38 10.07 1.03
N LEU A 115 14.10 11.38 1.04
CA LEU A 115 13.22 11.99 0.02
C LEU A 115 13.85 11.91 -1.36
N ALA A 116 15.13 12.29 -1.47
CA ALA A 116 15.88 12.20 -2.73
C ALA A 116 16.06 10.74 -3.17
N LEU A 117 16.19 9.82 -2.22
CA LEU A 117 16.26 8.39 -2.51
C LEU A 117 14.93 7.86 -3.03
N VAL A 118 13.80 8.22 -2.42
CA VAL A 118 12.46 7.87 -2.94
C VAL A 118 12.31 8.38 -4.37
N GLU A 119 12.59 9.66 -4.61
CA GLU A 119 12.52 10.27 -5.95
C GLU A 119 13.34 9.50 -6.98
N LYS A 120 14.57 9.11 -6.63
CA LYS A 120 15.46 8.33 -7.50
C LYS A 120 14.92 6.92 -7.79
N LEU A 121 14.26 6.28 -6.83
CA LEU A 121 13.82 4.88 -6.94
C LEU A 121 12.42 4.75 -7.57
N SER A 122 11.58 5.79 -7.48
CA SER A 122 10.17 5.72 -7.88
C SER A 122 9.89 5.97 -9.37
N ASN A 123 10.92 6.22 -10.19
CA ASN A 123 10.90 6.60 -11.62
C ASN A 123 10.27 7.95 -11.95
#